data_AF-A0A4Q5UJ46-F1
#
_entry.id   AF-A0A4Q5UJ46-F1
#
_cell.length_a   1.000
_cell.length_b   1.000
_cell.length_c   1.000
_cell.angle_alpha   90.00
_cell.angle_beta   90.00
_cell.angle_gamma   90.00
#
_symmetry.space_group_name_H-M   'P 1'
#
loop_
_entity.id
_entity.type
_entity.pdbx_description
1 polymer ?
#
loop_
_entity_poly.entity_id
_entity_poly.type
_entity_poly.pdbx_seq_one_letter_code
_entity_poly.pdbx_strand_id
1 'polypeptide(L)'
;MKFRFSSMRTGAIALFSGAMLLTMSACNKDNDNVNNPDIPVAGLMAFNLAPDVSSAGVALNGNNAVSNLPYGNFTGGYVAVYTGDRAIESYNAASGARLAAGTYNFADSGYYSLFVVGTNNNYSNVVVKDELNALTANGTAYVRYINAIPDSSQPNVTIGSGAAQPAAYKSVSTFTSVPAGPVAISVSNGGTISANRTIDLEANKVYTVLLSGQPTTGSSTPVEIKFISNGTIDATTGKSASGTARSVN
;
A
#
# COMPACT_ATOMS: atom_id res chain seq x y z
N MET A 1 -41.35 -53.25 -43.62
CA MET A 1 -42.61 -53.97 -43.27
C MET A 1 -43.65 -52.94 -42.82
N LYS A 2 -44.96 -53.15 -43.00
CA LYS A 2 -46.00 -52.12 -42.75
C LYS A 2 -46.97 -52.49 -41.60
N PHE A 3 -47.14 -51.59 -40.63
CA PHE A 3 -48.38 -51.27 -39.87
C PHE A 3 -48.28 -49.78 -39.41
N ARG A 4 -49.28 -48.89 -39.24
CA ARG A 4 -50.77 -48.83 -39.27
C ARG A 4 -51.55 -49.03 -37.96
N PHE A 5 -52.33 -47.98 -37.63
CA PHE A 5 -53.53 -47.90 -36.75
C PHE A 5 -53.32 -48.03 -35.21
N SER A 6 -54.17 -47.47 -34.33
CA SER A 6 -55.08 -46.28 -34.39
C SER A 6 -55.66 -45.96 -32.99
N SER A 7 -56.35 -44.81 -32.87
CA SER A 7 -57.23 -44.35 -31.74
C SER A 7 -56.56 -44.17 -30.37
N MET A 8 -56.71 -43.04 -29.63
CA MET A 8 -57.84 -42.12 -29.36
C MET A 8 -58.83 -42.64 -28.31
N ARG A 9 -58.66 -42.18 -27.06
CA ARG A 9 -59.76 -41.92 -26.11
C ARG A 9 -59.50 -40.64 -25.33
N THR A 10 -60.44 -39.71 -25.41
CA THR A 10 -60.45 -38.45 -24.64
C THR A 10 -60.85 -38.72 -23.20
N GLY A 11 -60.18 -38.08 -22.24
CA GLY A 11 -60.55 -38.10 -20.83
C GLY A 11 -60.19 -36.76 -20.18
N ALA A 12 -61.20 -35.91 -19.97
CA ALA A 12 -61.05 -34.65 -19.25
C ALA A 12 -61.80 -34.72 -17.92
N ILE A 13 -61.29 -34.06 -16.86
CA ILE A 13 -61.99 -33.51 -15.67
C ILE A 13 -60.93 -32.96 -14.68
N ALA A 14 -61.35 -32.05 -13.79
CA ALA A 14 -60.54 -31.37 -12.75
C ALA A 14 -59.43 -30.45 -13.32
N LEU A 15 -59.62 -29.14 -13.48
CA LEU A 15 -59.94 -28.12 -12.46
C LEU A 15 -59.06 -28.22 -11.19
N PHE A 16 -57.94 -27.49 -11.20
CA PHE A 16 -57.36 -26.94 -9.98
C PHE A 16 -56.75 -25.55 -10.26
N SER A 17 -57.54 -24.50 -10.03
CA SER A 17 -57.12 -23.10 -10.19
C SER A 17 -56.22 -22.67 -9.02
N GLY A 18 -54.97 -23.10 -9.02
CA GLY A 18 -53.95 -22.64 -8.08
C GLY A 18 -53.19 -21.42 -8.63
N ALA A 19 -53.60 -20.21 -8.27
CA ALA A 19 -52.90 -18.98 -8.65
C ALA A 19 -51.55 -18.90 -7.92
N MET A 20 -50.49 -19.38 -8.56
CA MET A 20 -49.12 -19.33 -8.01
C MET A 20 -48.58 -17.91 -8.06
N LEU A 21 -48.94 -17.11 -7.06
CA LEU A 21 -48.35 -15.80 -6.78
C LEU A 21 -46.86 -15.98 -6.50
N LEU A 22 -46.03 -15.73 -7.53
CA LEU A 22 -44.58 -15.63 -7.40
C LEU A 22 -44.24 -14.35 -6.63
N THR A 23 -44.35 -14.41 -5.30
CA THR A 23 -43.85 -13.37 -4.40
C THR A 23 -42.33 -13.31 -4.55
N MET A 24 -41.86 -12.38 -5.37
CA MET A 24 -40.45 -12.03 -5.50
C MET A 24 -39.98 -11.33 -4.23
N SER A 25 -39.79 -12.12 -3.16
CA SER A 25 -39.07 -11.71 -1.97
C SER A 25 -37.61 -11.46 -2.34
N ALA A 26 -37.33 -10.22 -2.78
CA ALA A 26 -35.98 -9.76 -2.97
C ALA A 26 -35.27 -9.78 -1.61
N CYS A 27 -34.39 -10.76 -1.40
CA CYS A 27 -33.54 -10.79 -0.23
C CYS A 27 -32.58 -9.60 -0.29
N ASN A 28 -32.95 -8.52 0.40
CA ASN A 28 -32.02 -7.44 0.71
C ASN A 28 -30.85 -8.07 1.48
N LYS A 29 -29.61 -7.81 1.04
CA LYS A 29 -28.42 -8.37 1.70
C LYS A 29 -27.99 -7.49 2.86
N ASP A 30 -28.92 -7.28 3.79
CA ASP A 30 -28.62 -6.78 5.13
C ASP A 30 -27.92 -7.91 5.88
N ASN A 31 -26.64 -8.11 5.57
CA ASN A 31 -25.80 -9.18 6.08
C ASN A 31 -25.32 -8.85 7.51
N ASP A 32 -26.24 -8.49 8.41
CA ASP A 32 -26.01 -8.35 9.86
C ASP A 32 -25.82 -9.75 10.49
N ASN A 33 -24.78 -10.44 10.02
CA ASN A 33 -24.52 -11.83 10.36
C ASN A 33 -23.84 -11.89 11.72
N VAL A 34 -24.66 -11.94 12.77
CA VAL A 34 -24.28 -12.08 14.19
C VAL A 34 -23.38 -13.31 14.49
N ASN A 35 -23.16 -14.19 13.50
CA ASN A 35 -22.29 -15.38 13.61
C ASN A 35 -20.98 -15.26 12.81
N ASN A 36 -20.69 -14.13 12.16
CA ASN A 36 -19.37 -13.84 11.59
C ASN A 36 -18.71 -12.72 12.41
N PRO A 37 -17.86 -13.03 13.41
CA PRO A 37 -17.17 -11.99 14.16
C PRO A 37 -16.23 -11.22 13.24
N ASP A 38 -16.35 -9.90 13.22
CA ASP A 38 -15.40 -9.04 12.50
C ASP A 38 -14.00 -9.24 13.09
N ILE A 39 -13.11 -9.78 12.26
CA ILE A 39 -11.71 -10.01 12.63
C ILE A 39 -10.99 -8.65 12.51
N PRO A 40 -10.50 -8.06 13.61
CA PRO A 40 -9.87 -6.75 13.56
C PRO A 40 -8.54 -6.81 12.79
N VAL A 41 -8.41 -5.93 11.79
CA VAL A 41 -7.30 -5.92 10.82
C VAL A 41 -6.71 -4.53 10.65
N ALA A 42 -5.39 -4.51 10.43
CA ALA A 42 -4.65 -3.33 9.99
C ALA A 42 -4.21 -3.51 8.52
N GLY A 43 -4.00 -2.41 7.82
CA GLY A 43 -3.39 -2.39 6.49
C GLY A 43 -1.88 -2.16 6.59
N LEU A 44 -1.06 -3.06 6.04
CA LEU A 44 0.40 -2.94 5.98
C LEU A 44 0.86 -2.78 4.52
N MET A 45 1.61 -1.72 4.22
CA MET A 45 2.31 -1.54 2.94
C MET A 45 3.82 -1.66 3.18
N ALA A 46 4.42 -2.75 2.71
CA ALA A 46 5.86 -2.96 2.78
C ALA A 46 6.58 -2.43 1.52
N PHE A 47 7.79 -1.90 1.71
CA PHE A 47 8.72 -1.36 0.72
C PHE A 47 10.13 -1.95 0.94
N ASN A 48 10.86 -2.23 -0.15
CA ASN A 48 12.29 -2.54 -0.07
C ASN A 48 13.11 -1.36 -0.63
N LEU A 49 13.80 -0.65 0.25
CA LEU A 49 14.64 0.51 -0.08
C LEU A 49 16.13 0.25 0.26
N ALA A 50 16.52 -1.01 0.52
CA ALA A 50 17.90 -1.40 0.79
C ALA A 50 18.66 -1.68 -0.53
N PRO A 51 19.61 -0.82 -0.97
CA PRO A 51 20.15 -0.82 -2.34
C PRO A 51 20.98 -2.06 -2.74
N ASP A 52 21.41 -2.88 -1.78
CA ASP A 52 22.12 -4.15 -1.97
C ASP A 52 21.24 -5.39 -1.76
N VAL A 53 19.99 -5.21 -1.33
CA VAL A 53 19.00 -6.29 -1.18
C VAL A 53 18.14 -6.37 -2.44
N SER A 54 18.60 -7.15 -3.42
CA SER A 54 17.92 -7.31 -4.73
C SER A 54 16.43 -7.66 -4.61
N SER A 55 16.06 -8.48 -3.63
CA SER A 55 14.67 -8.65 -3.18
C SER A 55 14.60 -9.02 -1.70
N ALA A 56 13.65 -8.42 -0.98
CA ALA A 56 13.35 -8.70 0.41
C ALA A 56 12.05 -9.49 0.57
N GLY A 57 11.88 -10.15 1.71
CA GLY A 57 10.61 -10.62 2.22
C GLY A 57 10.33 -10.05 3.62
N VAL A 58 9.08 -10.16 4.05
CA VAL A 58 8.60 -9.74 5.37
C VAL A 58 7.70 -10.82 5.95
N ALA A 59 8.04 -11.29 7.15
CA ALA A 59 7.25 -12.21 7.95
C ALA A 59 6.67 -11.53 9.19
N LEU A 60 5.45 -11.91 9.57
CA LEU A 60 4.79 -11.50 10.82
C LEU A 60 4.55 -12.75 11.67
N ASN A 61 5.07 -12.76 12.91
CA ASN A 61 5.07 -13.89 13.83
C ASN A 61 5.55 -15.19 13.14
N GLY A 62 6.61 -15.10 12.32
CA GLY A 62 7.18 -16.23 11.57
C GLY A 62 6.43 -16.64 10.28
N ASN A 63 5.29 -16.03 9.97
CA ASN A 63 4.52 -16.32 8.76
C ASN A 63 4.80 -15.27 7.67
N ASN A 64 5.14 -15.69 6.46
CA ASN A 64 5.43 -14.78 5.35
C ASN A 64 4.17 -13.98 4.94
N ALA A 65 4.21 -12.66 5.10
CA ALA A 65 3.19 -11.74 4.60
C ALA A 65 3.58 -11.16 3.23
N VAL A 66 4.88 -11.04 2.96
CA VAL A 66 5.44 -10.63 1.66
C VAL A 66 6.65 -11.53 1.37
N SER A 67 6.65 -12.24 0.25
CA SER A 67 7.70 -13.23 -0.08
C SER A 67 8.72 -12.76 -1.12
N ASN A 68 8.42 -11.72 -1.90
CA ASN A 68 9.28 -11.18 -2.95
C ASN A 68 8.99 -9.68 -3.13
N LEU A 69 9.94 -8.84 -2.73
CA LEU A 69 9.84 -7.38 -2.74
C LEU A 69 11.15 -6.80 -3.32
N PRO A 70 11.25 -6.65 -4.66
CA PRO A 70 12.46 -6.17 -5.31
C PRO A 70 12.90 -4.78 -4.84
N TYR A 71 14.20 -4.46 -4.94
CA TYR A 71 14.70 -3.11 -4.58
C TYR A 71 13.95 -2.01 -5.34
N GLY A 72 13.54 -0.96 -4.61
CA GLY A 72 12.76 0.17 -5.11
C GLY A 72 11.27 -0.13 -5.30
N ASN A 73 10.82 -1.37 -5.10
CA ASN A 73 9.42 -1.76 -5.19
C ASN A 73 8.74 -1.84 -3.81
N PHE A 74 7.42 -1.93 -3.88
CA PHE A 74 6.51 -2.01 -2.75
C PHE A 74 5.39 -3.00 -3.05
N THR A 75 4.52 -3.24 -2.08
CA THR A 75 3.47 -4.28 -2.08
C THR A 75 2.28 -4.02 -3.03
N GLY A 76 2.24 -2.91 -3.76
CA GLY A 76 1.15 -2.55 -4.69
C GLY A 76 -0.14 -2.02 -4.03
N GLY A 77 -0.21 -2.08 -2.69
CA GLY A 77 -1.33 -1.66 -1.88
C GLY A 77 -1.09 -2.04 -0.41
N TYR A 78 -2.03 -1.70 0.48
CA TYR A 78 -2.02 -2.22 1.84
C TYR A 78 -2.52 -3.68 1.85
N VAL A 79 -1.71 -4.61 2.35
CA VAL A 79 -2.14 -5.99 2.64
C VAL A 79 -2.73 -6.08 4.04
N ALA A 80 -3.78 -6.88 4.23
CA ALA A 80 -4.39 -7.05 5.55
C ALA A 80 -3.48 -7.86 6.48
N VAL A 81 -3.27 -7.36 7.70
CA VAL A 81 -2.55 -8.04 8.78
C VAL A 81 -3.36 -8.01 10.07
N TYR A 82 -3.19 -9.03 10.91
CA TYR A 82 -3.85 -9.08 12.21
C TYR A 82 -3.29 -8.03 13.19
N THR A 83 -4.19 -7.43 13.97
CA THR A 83 -3.91 -6.35 14.93
C THR A 83 -3.13 -6.80 16.18
N GLY A 84 -2.79 -5.86 17.06
CA GLY A 84 -1.99 -6.08 18.28
C GLY A 84 -0.49 -6.13 18.01
N ASP A 85 0.27 -6.63 18.98
CA ASP A 85 1.73 -6.74 18.86
C ASP A 85 2.13 -7.87 17.92
N ARG A 86 2.94 -7.53 16.90
CA ARG A 86 3.45 -8.46 15.90
C ARG A 86 4.97 -8.38 15.84
N ALA A 87 5.62 -9.53 15.96
CA ALA A 87 7.03 -9.68 15.68
C ALA A 87 7.22 -9.67 14.16
N ILE A 88 7.83 -8.61 13.65
CA ILE A 88 8.16 -8.43 12.24
C ILE A 88 9.60 -8.86 12.03
N GLU A 89 9.83 -9.69 11.02
CA GLU A 89 11.17 -10.01 10.51
C GLU A 89 11.22 -9.73 9.01
N SER A 90 12.24 -8.99 8.56
CA SER A 90 12.58 -8.85 7.15
C SER A 90 13.79 -9.71 6.83
N TYR A 91 13.80 -10.31 5.64
CA TYR A 91 14.81 -11.27 5.20
C TYR A 91 15.14 -11.07 3.72
N ASN A 92 16.32 -11.50 3.28
CA ASN A 92 16.69 -11.54 1.87
C ASN A 92 15.93 -12.68 1.19
N ALA A 93 15.13 -12.38 0.16
CA ALA A 93 14.23 -13.36 -0.45
C ALA A 93 14.96 -14.49 -1.22
N ALA A 94 16.22 -14.30 -1.58
CA ALA A 94 17.01 -15.30 -2.31
C ALA A 94 17.80 -16.25 -1.38
N SER A 95 18.22 -15.79 -0.20
CA SER A 95 19.04 -16.59 0.73
C SER A 95 18.32 -16.98 2.03
N GLY A 96 17.16 -16.39 2.33
CA GLY A 96 16.49 -16.51 3.63
C GLY A 96 17.23 -15.83 4.79
N ALA A 97 18.35 -15.15 4.53
CA ALA A 97 19.12 -14.49 5.58
C ALA A 97 18.35 -13.29 6.15
N ARG A 98 18.20 -13.24 7.47
CA ARG A 98 17.54 -12.12 8.17
C ARG A 98 18.28 -10.80 7.94
N LEU A 99 17.50 -9.76 7.61
CA LEU A 99 17.94 -8.38 7.47
C LEU A 99 17.75 -7.64 8.80
N ALA A 100 16.50 -7.53 9.29
CA ALA A 100 16.16 -6.87 10.54
C ALA A 100 14.91 -7.47 11.19
N ALA A 101 14.79 -7.36 12.52
CA ALA A 101 13.60 -7.79 13.26
C ALA A 101 13.24 -6.81 14.38
N GLY A 102 11.96 -6.81 14.79
CA GLY A 102 11.43 -6.01 15.90
C GLY A 102 9.95 -6.30 16.14
N THR A 103 9.40 -5.82 17.27
CA THR A 103 7.97 -5.95 17.60
C THR A 103 7.28 -4.61 17.43
N TYR A 104 6.14 -4.59 16.75
CA TYR A 104 5.37 -3.38 16.44
C TYR A 104 3.89 -3.62 16.69
N ASN A 105 3.18 -2.58 17.17
CA ASN A 105 1.76 -2.65 17.47
C ASN A 105 0.91 -2.17 16.29
N PHE A 106 -0.02 -3.02 15.86
CA PHE A 106 -0.97 -2.74 14.79
C PHE A 106 -2.37 -2.47 15.37
N ALA A 107 -2.78 -1.21 15.40
CA ALA A 107 -4.12 -0.80 15.81
C ALA A 107 -5.18 -1.22 14.79
N ASP A 108 -6.39 -1.53 15.26
CA ASP A 108 -7.52 -1.88 14.40
C ASP A 108 -7.91 -0.73 13.46
N SER A 109 -8.25 -1.09 12.21
CA SER A 109 -8.48 -0.16 11.10
C SER A 109 -7.32 0.82 10.83
N GLY A 110 -6.12 0.56 11.37
CA GLY A 110 -4.93 1.36 11.17
C GLY A 110 -4.19 1.04 9.87
N TYR A 111 -3.70 2.06 9.17
CA TYR A 111 -2.81 1.90 8.02
C TYR A 111 -1.36 2.12 8.44
N TYR A 112 -0.43 1.35 7.88
CA TYR A 112 0.98 1.34 8.27
C TYR A 112 1.89 1.15 7.06
N SER A 113 3.00 1.88 7.03
CA SER A 113 4.08 1.67 6.06
C SER A 113 5.32 1.09 6.74
N LEU A 114 5.90 0.05 6.13
CA LEU A 114 7.14 -0.60 6.55
C LEU A 114 8.20 -0.45 5.46
N PHE A 115 9.27 0.26 5.76
CA PHE A 115 10.42 0.41 4.88
C PHE A 115 11.56 -0.47 5.38
N VAL A 116 11.95 -1.48 4.59
CA VAL A 116 13.23 -2.19 4.77
C VAL A 116 14.31 -1.27 4.23
N VAL A 117 15.22 -0.82 5.09
CA VAL A 117 16.26 0.17 4.76
C VAL A 117 17.64 -0.31 5.21
N GLY A 118 18.70 0.22 4.59
CA GLY A 118 20.08 -0.02 4.98
C GLY A 118 20.90 -0.78 3.95
N THR A 119 22.15 -1.07 4.30
CA THR A 119 23.17 -1.60 3.39
C THR A 119 24.33 -2.22 4.18
N ASN A 120 25.18 -3.00 3.52
CA ASN A 120 26.41 -3.57 4.05
C ASN A 120 26.18 -4.35 5.36
N ASN A 121 25.09 -5.14 5.39
CA ASN A 121 24.62 -5.90 6.55
C ASN A 121 24.14 -5.06 7.77
N ASN A 122 23.96 -3.75 7.60
CA ASN A 122 23.35 -2.87 8.60
C ASN A 122 21.95 -2.43 8.12
N TYR A 123 20.97 -3.32 8.32
CA TYR A 123 19.58 -3.12 7.90
C TYR A 123 18.66 -2.72 9.07
N SER A 124 17.47 -2.21 8.76
CA SER A 124 16.42 -1.90 9.74
C SER A 124 15.04 -1.93 9.10
N ASN A 125 14.02 -2.20 9.92
CA ASN A 125 12.62 -1.99 9.55
C ASN A 125 12.16 -0.65 10.15
N VAL A 126 11.87 0.33 9.30
CA VAL A 126 11.22 1.58 9.71
C VAL A 126 9.72 1.40 9.53
N VAL A 127 8.99 1.28 10.63
CA VAL A 127 7.52 1.11 10.61
C VAL A 127 6.88 2.38 11.15
N VAL A 128 5.94 2.94 10.39
CA VAL A 128 5.16 4.12 10.77
C VAL A 128 3.67 3.88 10.58
N LYS A 129 2.85 4.53 11.40
CA LYS A 129 1.41 4.61 11.16
C LYS A 129 1.13 5.71 10.13
N ASP A 130 0.27 5.40 9.16
CA ASP A 130 -0.11 6.28 8.08
C ASP A 130 -1.42 6.97 8.47
N GLU A 131 -1.35 8.24 8.90
CA GLU A 131 -2.48 9.03 9.39
C GLU A 131 -3.42 9.53 8.27
N LEU A 132 -3.77 8.64 7.33
CA LEU A 132 -4.59 8.90 6.15
C LEU A 132 -6.02 9.38 6.47
N ASN A 133 -6.48 9.11 7.70
CA ASN A 133 -7.80 9.51 8.21
C ASN A 133 -7.79 10.93 8.82
N ALA A 134 -6.63 11.57 8.94
CA ALA A 134 -6.50 12.97 9.36
C ALA A 134 -6.35 13.95 8.17
N LEU A 135 -6.36 13.43 6.94
CA LEU A 135 -6.22 14.21 5.70
C LEU A 135 -7.61 14.54 5.13
N THR A 136 -7.79 15.71 4.53
CA THR A 136 -9.10 16.17 4.04
C THR A 136 -9.05 16.55 2.55
N ALA A 137 -10.09 16.19 1.81
CA ALA A 137 -10.20 16.53 0.40
C ALA A 137 -10.45 18.04 0.25
N ASN A 138 -9.47 18.77 -0.30
CA ASN A 138 -9.47 20.23 -0.42
C ASN A 138 -8.94 20.73 -1.78
N GLY A 139 -8.76 19.83 -2.76
CA GLY A 139 -8.19 20.13 -4.07
C GLY A 139 -6.65 20.09 -4.13
N THR A 140 -5.96 19.96 -3.00
CA THR A 140 -4.50 19.76 -2.95
C THR A 140 -4.15 18.27 -2.94
N ALA A 141 -2.91 17.94 -3.26
CA ALA A 141 -2.35 16.63 -2.96
C ALA A 141 -1.70 16.65 -1.56
N TYR A 142 -1.51 15.47 -0.96
CA TYR A 142 -0.70 15.31 0.24
C TYR A 142 0.57 14.54 -0.08
N VAL A 143 1.72 15.04 0.37
CA VAL A 143 3.04 14.44 0.10
C VAL A 143 3.79 14.23 1.41
N ARG A 144 4.47 13.09 1.55
CA ARG A 144 5.53 12.88 2.54
C ARG A 144 6.76 12.24 1.89
N TYR A 145 7.87 12.17 2.60
CA TYR A 145 9.06 11.40 2.19
C TYR A 145 9.55 10.45 3.28
N ILE A 146 10.26 9.40 2.86
CA ILE A 146 11.19 8.59 3.68
C ILE A 146 12.61 8.85 3.18
N ASN A 147 13.54 9.21 4.06
CA ASN A 147 14.97 9.15 3.74
C ASN A 147 15.55 7.78 4.11
N ALA A 148 15.66 6.91 3.12
CA ALA A 148 16.31 5.61 3.21
C ALA A 148 17.77 5.61 2.70
N ILE A 149 18.30 6.76 2.27
CA ILE A 149 19.72 6.89 1.87
C ILE A 149 20.59 6.63 3.11
N PRO A 150 21.48 5.62 3.11
CA PRO A 150 22.24 5.20 4.28
C PRO A 150 23.44 6.13 4.54
N ASP A 151 23.16 7.35 4.98
CA ASP A 151 24.12 8.45 5.13
C ASP A 151 23.93 9.25 6.43
N SER A 152 25.00 9.84 6.96
CA SER A 152 24.99 10.61 8.22
C SER A 152 24.91 12.13 8.06
N SER A 153 25.02 12.67 6.84
CA SER A 153 25.04 14.12 6.60
C SER A 153 23.67 14.82 6.69
N GLN A 154 22.59 14.06 6.82
CA GLN A 154 21.20 14.54 6.90
C GLN A 154 20.81 15.44 5.70
N PRO A 155 20.78 14.91 4.47
CA PRO A 155 20.55 15.70 3.26
C PRO A 155 19.27 16.53 3.34
N ASN A 156 19.32 17.73 2.76
CA ASN A 156 18.19 18.61 2.64
C ASN A 156 17.21 18.11 1.58
N VAL A 157 15.93 18.04 1.91
CA VAL A 157 14.83 17.65 1.03
C VAL A 157 13.95 18.87 0.76
N THR A 158 13.64 19.12 -0.50
CA THR A 158 12.76 20.22 -0.96
C THR A 158 11.59 19.63 -1.74
N ILE A 159 10.37 20.12 -1.49
CA ILE A 159 9.15 19.76 -2.24
C ILE A 159 8.51 21.05 -2.75
N GLY A 160 8.42 21.19 -4.07
CA GLY A 160 7.88 22.38 -4.74
C GLY A 160 8.64 23.64 -4.36
N SER A 161 7.90 24.70 -4.01
CA SER A 161 8.43 25.94 -3.45
C SER A 161 8.57 25.94 -1.92
N GLY A 162 8.54 24.77 -1.29
CA GLY A 162 8.71 24.62 0.16
C GLY A 162 10.13 24.93 0.62
N ALA A 163 10.29 25.28 1.90
CA ALA A 163 11.62 25.43 2.50
C ALA A 163 12.31 24.07 2.60
N ALA A 164 13.60 24.01 2.28
CA ALA A 164 14.41 22.80 2.40
C ALA A 164 14.47 22.30 3.85
N GLN A 165 14.20 21.01 4.06
CA GLN A 165 14.19 20.37 5.39
C GLN A 165 15.34 19.34 5.50
N PRO A 166 16.16 19.36 6.57
CA PRO A 166 17.18 18.33 6.78
C PRO A 166 16.51 17.01 7.14
N ALA A 167 16.84 15.94 6.40
CA ALA A 167 16.26 14.62 6.59
C ALA A 167 17.31 13.62 7.09
N ALA A 168 17.24 13.23 8.36
CA ALA A 168 18.10 12.17 8.91
C ALA A 168 17.83 10.82 8.20
N TYR A 169 18.85 9.97 8.06
CA TYR A 169 18.63 8.59 7.61
C TYR A 169 17.64 7.86 8.53
N LYS A 170 16.71 7.11 7.93
CA LYS A 170 15.54 6.45 8.55
C LYS A 170 14.41 7.39 8.97
N SER A 171 14.49 8.71 8.72
CA SER A 171 13.40 9.64 9.02
C SER A 171 12.27 9.60 7.97
N VAL A 172 11.03 9.63 8.45
CA VAL A 172 9.82 9.79 7.63
C VAL A 172 9.20 11.14 7.99
N SER A 173 8.83 11.94 6.98
CA SER A 173 8.14 13.21 7.21
C SER A 173 6.66 12.99 7.55
N THR A 174 6.04 14.00 8.16
CA THR A 174 4.57 14.12 8.14
C THR A 174 4.09 14.33 6.69
N PHE A 175 2.80 14.07 6.45
CA PHE A 175 2.14 14.49 5.22
C PHE A 175 1.94 16.02 5.24
N THR A 176 2.36 16.70 4.19
CA THR A 176 2.10 18.12 3.96
C THR A 176 1.19 18.31 2.74
N SER A 177 0.36 19.35 2.77
CA SER A 177 -0.49 19.72 1.64
C SER A 177 0.34 20.47 0.59
N VAL A 178 0.20 20.08 -0.67
CA VAL A 178 0.94 20.59 -1.82
C VAL A 178 -0.02 20.82 -3.00
N PRO A 179 0.05 21.94 -3.73
CA PRO A 179 -0.78 22.16 -4.92
C PRO A 179 -0.69 21.02 -5.94
N ALA A 180 -1.83 20.68 -6.56
CA ALA A 180 -1.87 19.74 -7.68
C ALA A 180 -1.20 20.35 -8.94
N GLY A 181 -0.66 19.48 -9.80
CA GLY A 181 0.17 19.84 -10.96
C GLY A 181 1.63 19.38 -10.81
N PRO A 182 2.53 19.84 -11.68
CA PRO A 182 3.94 19.43 -11.67
C PRO A 182 4.69 20.02 -10.48
N VAL A 183 5.23 19.15 -9.62
CA VAL A 183 5.99 19.51 -8.43
C VAL A 183 7.40 18.94 -8.51
N ALA A 184 8.40 19.84 -8.54
CA ALA A 184 9.80 19.47 -8.41
C ALA A 184 10.12 19.04 -6.98
N ILE A 185 10.82 17.92 -6.83
CA ILE A 185 11.35 17.41 -5.57
C ILE A 185 12.85 17.24 -5.72
N SER A 186 13.63 17.59 -4.71
CA SER A 186 15.07 17.35 -4.68
C SER A 186 15.56 16.88 -3.32
N VAL A 187 16.67 16.14 -3.32
CA VAL A 187 17.41 15.75 -2.13
C VAL A 187 18.91 15.99 -2.36
N SER A 188 19.58 16.73 -1.47
CA SER A 188 21.02 16.95 -1.56
C SER A 188 21.72 17.27 -0.25
N ASN A 189 22.97 16.81 -0.13
CA ASN A 189 23.92 17.22 0.92
C ASN A 189 25.04 18.15 0.39
N GLY A 190 24.94 18.63 -0.86
CA GLY A 190 26.00 19.40 -1.53
C GLY A 190 27.22 18.57 -1.97
N GLY A 191 27.16 17.24 -1.85
CA GLY A 191 28.22 16.30 -2.21
C GLY A 191 27.69 15.10 -2.98
N THR A 192 27.89 13.89 -2.46
CA THR A 192 27.50 12.64 -3.15
C THR A 192 26.00 12.38 -3.19
N ILE A 193 25.20 13.12 -2.41
CA ILE A 193 23.74 13.10 -2.51
C ILE A 193 23.33 14.30 -3.36
N SER A 194 22.85 14.00 -4.57
CA SER A 194 22.26 15.00 -5.47
C SER A 194 21.28 14.29 -6.42
N ALA A 195 19.99 14.38 -6.12
CA ALA A 195 18.93 13.87 -6.98
C ALA A 195 17.78 14.88 -7.06
N ASN A 196 17.13 14.95 -8.21
CA ASN A 196 15.93 15.76 -8.44
C ASN A 196 14.96 15.02 -9.36
N ARG A 197 13.66 15.24 -9.16
CA ARG A 197 12.58 14.68 -9.97
C ARG A 197 11.34 15.58 -9.91
N THR A 198 10.74 15.88 -11.05
CA THR A 198 9.37 16.42 -11.09
C THR A 198 8.36 15.28 -11.07
N ILE A 199 7.31 15.41 -10.27
CA ILE A 199 6.16 14.50 -10.26
C ILE A 199 4.86 15.29 -10.46
N ASP A 200 3.94 14.74 -11.25
CA ASP A 200 2.62 15.33 -11.45
C ASP A 200 1.67 14.88 -10.33
N LEU A 201 1.30 15.82 -9.46
CA LEU A 201 0.40 15.60 -8.34
C LEU A 201 -1.06 15.78 -8.77
N GLU A 202 -1.91 14.80 -8.48
CA GLU A 202 -3.35 14.89 -8.71
C GLU A 202 -4.08 15.35 -7.45
N ALA A 203 -5.12 16.17 -7.63
CA ALA A 203 -5.94 16.69 -6.53
C ALA A 203 -6.54 15.56 -5.68
N ASN A 204 -6.51 15.75 -4.36
CA ASN A 204 -6.96 14.82 -3.32
C ASN A 204 -6.21 13.48 -3.26
N LYS A 205 -5.09 13.29 -3.98
CA LYS A 205 -4.26 12.08 -3.83
C LYS A 205 -3.19 12.23 -2.75
N VAL A 206 -2.81 11.09 -2.19
CA VAL A 206 -1.80 10.98 -1.13
C VAL A 206 -0.57 10.25 -1.69
N TYR A 207 0.62 10.81 -1.48
CA TYR A 207 1.87 10.32 -2.06
C TYR A 207 2.96 10.10 -1.01
N THR A 208 3.71 9.01 -1.15
CA THR A 208 4.95 8.77 -0.41
C THR A 208 6.12 8.79 -1.38
N VAL A 209 7.04 9.72 -1.15
CA VAL A 209 8.30 9.89 -1.88
C VAL A 209 9.37 9.01 -1.24
N LEU A 210 10.10 8.28 -2.07
CA LEU A 210 11.10 7.29 -1.69
C LEU A 210 12.47 7.84 -2.08
N LEU A 211 13.26 8.27 -1.09
CA LEU A 211 14.63 8.73 -1.26
C LEU A 211 15.55 7.57 -0.88
N SER A 212 16.17 6.93 -1.86
CA SER A 212 16.92 5.67 -1.67
C SER A 212 18.09 5.56 -2.64
N GLY A 213 18.94 4.55 -2.45
CA GLY A 213 20.17 4.36 -3.21
C GLY A 213 21.42 4.66 -2.39
N GLN A 214 22.58 4.26 -2.91
CA GLN A 214 23.87 4.37 -2.24
C GLN A 214 24.53 5.73 -2.51
N PRO A 215 24.96 6.48 -1.48
CA PRO A 215 25.53 7.84 -1.61
C PRO A 215 27.01 7.84 -2.04
N THR A 216 27.37 7.03 -3.04
CA THR A 216 28.76 6.82 -3.49
C THR A 216 28.88 6.90 -5.01
N THR A 217 29.85 7.69 -5.48
CA THR A 217 30.18 7.86 -6.91
C THR A 217 30.40 6.50 -7.59
N GLY A 218 29.69 6.25 -8.70
CA GLY A 218 29.81 5.02 -9.47
C GLY A 218 29.03 3.81 -8.94
N SER A 219 28.13 3.99 -7.95
CA SER A 219 27.21 2.93 -7.53
C SER A 219 26.34 2.42 -8.69
N SER A 220 26.08 1.11 -8.73
CA SER A 220 25.06 0.49 -9.59
C SER A 220 23.63 0.84 -9.16
N THR A 221 23.45 1.22 -7.89
CA THR A 221 22.23 1.79 -7.32
C THR A 221 22.57 3.19 -6.78
N PRO A 222 22.67 4.22 -7.63
CA PRO A 222 22.91 5.59 -7.20
C PRO A 222 21.69 6.15 -6.44
N VAL A 223 21.86 7.28 -5.76
CA VAL A 223 20.73 7.96 -5.11
C VAL A 223 19.68 8.38 -6.15
N GLU A 224 18.43 8.00 -5.91
CA GLU A 224 17.29 8.24 -6.78
C GLU A 224 16.08 8.77 -5.99
N ILE A 225 15.13 9.38 -6.71
CA ILE A 225 13.81 9.76 -6.18
C ILE A 225 12.76 8.92 -6.91
N LYS A 226 12.14 8.00 -6.18
CA LYS A 226 10.93 7.27 -6.58
C LYS A 226 9.73 7.79 -5.79
N PHE A 227 8.52 7.43 -6.20
CA PHE A 227 7.30 7.83 -5.51
C PHE A 227 6.19 6.80 -5.74
N ILE A 228 5.22 6.78 -4.83
CA ILE A 228 3.96 6.05 -4.99
C ILE A 228 2.78 6.96 -4.70
N SER A 229 1.60 6.60 -5.23
CA SER A 229 0.31 7.09 -4.74
C SER A 229 -0.26 6.09 -3.73
N ASN A 230 -0.35 6.46 -2.45
CA ASN A 230 -0.94 5.64 -1.37
C ASN A 230 -2.45 5.45 -1.53
N GLY A 231 -3.15 6.40 -2.15
CA GLY A 231 -4.61 6.37 -2.30
C GLY A 231 -5.19 7.73 -2.68
N THR A 232 -6.52 7.83 -2.66
CA THR A 232 -7.25 9.09 -2.90
C THR A 232 -8.16 9.39 -1.71
N ILE A 233 -8.19 10.63 -1.24
CA ILE A 233 -9.08 11.09 -0.17
C ILE A 233 -10.47 11.32 -0.79
N ASP A 234 -11.48 10.61 -0.28
CA ASP A 234 -12.86 10.76 -0.73
C ASP A 234 -13.52 11.97 -0.06
N ALA A 235 -13.90 12.95 -0.89
CA ALA A 235 -14.58 14.17 -0.46
C ALA A 235 -16.01 13.94 0.09
N THR A 236 -16.61 12.77 -0.17
CA THR A 236 -17.98 12.45 0.27
C THR A 236 -18.04 11.75 1.64
N THR A 237 -16.94 11.11 2.06
CA THR A 237 -16.88 10.36 3.34
C THR A 237 -15.80 10.83 4.31
N GLY A 238 -14.86 11.69 3.88
CA GLY A 238 -13.74 12.15 4.70
C GLY A 238 -12.74 11.04 5.05
N LYS A 239 -12.75 9.93 4.30
CA LYS A 239 -11.84 8.78 4.47
C LYS A 239 -11.00 8.59 3.22
N SER A 240 -9.80 8.03 3.40
CA SER A 240 -8.93 7.68 2.28
C SER A 240 -9.34 6.34 1.66
N ALA A 241 -9.69 6.35 0.37
CA ALA A 241 -9.93 5.14 -0.40
C ALA A 241 -8.59 4.54 -0.88
N SER A 242 -8.26 3.35 -0.35
CA SER A 242 -7.09 2.56 -0.75
C SER A 242 -7.32 1.89 -2.11
N GLY A 243 -7.17 2.65 -3.20
CA GLY A 243 -7.10 2.10 -4.55
C GLY A 243 -5.76 1.40 -4.84
N THR A 244 -5.74 0.48 -5.79
CA THR A 244 -4.52 -0.23 -6.23
C THR A 244 -3.46 0.77 -6.69
N ALA A 245 -2.33 0.81 -5.99
CA ALA A 245 -1.31 1.83 -6.19
C ALA A 245 -0.47 1.53 -7.44
N ARG A 246 -0.42 2.49 -8.37
CA ARG A 246 0.49 2.42 -9.53
C ARG A 246 1.88 2.93 -9.16
N SER A 247 2.90 2.15 -9.51
CA SER A 247 4.26 2.67 -9.69
C SER A 247 4.32 3.45 -11.01
N VAL A 248 5.11 4.51 -11.03
CA VAL A 248 5.45 5.29 -12.23
C VAL A 248 6.97 5.48 -12.24
N ASN A 249 7.64 4.85 -13.20
CA ASN A 249 9.10 4.94 -13.38
C ASN A 249 9.56 6.35 -13.75
#